data_AF-A0A948ZH50-F1
#
_entry.id   AF-A0A948ZH50-F1
#
_cell.length_a   1.000
_cell.length_b   1.000
_cell.length_c   1.000
_cell.angle_alpha   90.00
_cell.angle_beta   90.00
_cell.angle_gamma   90.00
#
_symmetry.space_group_name_H-M   'P 1'
#
loop_
_entity.id
_entity.type
_entity.pdbx_description
1 polymer ?
#
loop_
_entity_poly.entity_id
_entity_poly.type
_entity_poly.pdbx_seq_one_letter_code
_entity_poly.pdbx_strand_id
1 'polypeptide(L)'
;MLRLFLTVGIIVCVAGSAFAQDSTTDGGLSGWRSAGESQPRTADPPTNPSDDSTLPGLSDSAVRPASAAESVRDSTVSLPRGNKVLPNDAGQVWREYDISTYTARVTSTNRPEQAIVDWILRETGYEKWHTEPLGILSAGSRALRVYHTPETQKLIADVVDRFTSSEAAAYSFSMRVATLDSPGWRTIAQRLMQPIPVRTPGINAWVLAKEDAAILLGELRRRRDYREHSSPYLIVGNGQSTLVSAMRGRPYVRGVVARADVAAGFEPTPGQIDEGFALDFSPLISADHRMIDAAIRCDINQIEKIIPVMVDVPTQTSPRQRAKIEVPQVTQYRFHERFRWPVDRVLLVGMGMVPLPIPVDGAPLLPGVPLPIGNAPARADLLVFVECKGQVAPAANSSGRGRLREAKNYRGRY
;
A
#
# COMPACT_ATOMS: atom_id res chain seq x y z
N MET A 1 -33.82 -59.45 8.75
CA MET A 1 -35.06 -59.40 9.56
C MET A 1 -34.74 -58.70 10.87
N LEU A 2 -35.52 -57.65 11.23
CA LEU A 2 -35.78 -57.06 12.57
C LEU A 2 -34.56 -56.67 13.45
N ARG A 3 -34.50 -55.56 14.21
CA ARG A 3 -35.40 -54.48 14.66
C ARG A 3 -34.46 -53.44 15.31
N LEU A 4 -34.40 -52.18 14.87
CA LEU A 4 -35.11 -51.02 15.43
C LEU A 4 -35.12 -50.96 16.97
N PHE A 5 -34.31 -50.08 17.58
CA PHE A 5 -34.71 -49.30 18.75
C PHE A 5 -34.12 -47.88 18.69
N LEU A 6 -35.04 -46.96 18.96
CA LEU A 6 -35.01 -45.52 18.89
C LEU A 6 -34.58 -44.97 20.25
N THR A 7 -33.66 -44.01 20.32
CA THR A 7 -33.45 -43.24 21.56
C THR A 7 -33.43 -41.74 21.25
N VAL A 8 -34.30 -41.07 21.99
CA VAL A 8 -34.80 -39.71 21.88
C VAL A 8 -33.73 -38.68 22.28
N GLY A 9 -33.67 -37.59 21.51
CA GLY A 9 -32.86 -36.41 21.81
C GLY A 9 -33.48 -35.53 22.90
N ILE A 10 -32.62 -34.96 23.75
CA ILE A 10 -32.96 -33.90 24.67
C ILE A 10 -32.31 -32.62 24.14
N ILE A 11 -33.16 -31.67 23.75
CA ILE A 11 -32.85 -30.28 23.45
C ILE A 11 -32.89 -29.52 24.77
N VAL A 12 -31.81 -28.81 25.11
CA VAL A 12 -31.83 -27.80 26.18
C VAL A 12 -31.62 -26.42 25.55
N CYS A 13 -32.72 -25.68 25.45
CA CYS A 13 -32.73 -24.24 25.24
C CYS A 13 -32.47 -23.54 26.58
N VAL A 14 -31.51 -22.61 26.63
CA VAL A 14 -31.44 -21.60 27.69
C VAL A 14 -31.55 -20.23 27.04
N ALA A 15 -32.63 -19.53 27.39
CA ALA A 15 -32.92 -18.15 27.04
C ALA A 15 -33.06 -17.32 28.33
N GLY A 16 -32.70 -16.03 28.23
CA GLY A 16 -32.99 -14.97 29.21
C GLY A 16 -31.88 -14.76 30.24
N SER A 17 -31.32 -13.56 30.40
CA SER A 17 -32.07 -12.39 30.84
C SER A 17 -31.32 -11.08 30.57
N ALA A 18 -32.10 -10.05 30.23
CA ALA A 18 -31.72 -8.67 30.14
C ALA A 18 -31.49 -8.06 31.53
N PHE A 19 -30.52 -7.15 31.65
CA PHE A 19 -30.46 -6.17 32.72
C PHE A 19 -30.46 -4.77 32.10
N ALA A 20 -31.59 -4.10 32.29
CA ALA A 20 -31.69 -2.65 32.26
C ALA A 20 -31.26 -2.13 33.63
N GLN A 21 -30.45 -1.07 33.67
CA GLN A 21 -30.30 -0.24 34.84
C GLN A 21 -30.33 1.22 34.40
N ASP A 22 -31.42 1.85 34.80
CA ASP A 22 -31.74 3.26 34.69
C ASP A 22 -31.12 3.98 35.90
N SER A 23 -30.42 5.07 35.64
CA SER A 23 -30.07 6.05 36.67
C SER A 23 -29.86 7.42 36.03
N THR A 24 -30.94 8.18 35.97
CA THR A 24 -30.99 9.64 35.84
C THR A 24 -30.27 10.32 37.01
N THR A 25 -29.35 11.25 36.78
CA THR A 25 -29.53 12.69 37.08
C THR A 25 -28.38 13.57 36.56
N ASP A 26 -28.80 14.63 35.87
CA ASP A 26 -28.26 16.00 35.79
C ASP A 26 -26.83 16.35 35.34
N GLY A 27 -26.79 17.19 34.30
CA GLY A 27 -26.09 18.48 34.41
C GLY A 27 -25.11 18.82 33.28
N GLY A 28 -25.53 19.69 32.36
CA GLY A 28 -24.62 20.63 31.69
C GLY A 28 -24.37 20.43 30.19
N LEU A 29 -25.30 20.93 29.36
CA LEU A 29 -25.04 21.26 27.95
C LEU A 29 -24.41 22.66 27.85
N SER A 30 -23.17 22.75 27.36
CA SER A 30 -22.56 23.99 26.89
C SER A 30 -22.25 23.90 25.40
N GLY A 31 -23.21 24.36 24.59
CA GLY A 31 -23.01 24.65 23.17
C GLY A 31 -22.31 25.99 22.98
N TRP A 32 -21.22 26.00 22.21
CA TRP A 32 -20.59 27.22 21.71
C TRP A 32 -21.11 27.54 20.30
N ARG A 33 -21.65 28.75 20.16
CA ARG A 33 -22.31 29.30 18.96
C ARG A 33 -21.29 29.89 17.97
N SER A 34 -21.65 29.81 16.69
CA SER A 34 -21.16 30.68 15.62
C SER A 34 -21.79 32.08 15.72
N ALA A 35 -20.99 33.12 15.53
CA ALA A 35 -21.42 34.51 15.52
C ALA A 35 -21.41 35.06 14.08
N GLY A 36 -22.45 35.81 13.73
CA GLY A 36 -22.38 36.82 12.67
C GLY A 36 -23.56 36.86 11.68
N GLU A 37 -24.78 37.11 12.16
CA GLU A 37 -25.86 37.63 11.29
C GLU A 37 -26.54 38.81 11.99
N SER A 38 -26.46 39.98 11.36
CA SER A 38 -27.14 41.22 11.76
C SER A 38 -28.38 41.37 10.88
N GLN A 39 -29.54 41.44 11.52
CA GLN A 39 -30.88 41.51 10.94
C GLN A 39 -31.36 42.97 10.67
N PRO A 40 -32.56 43.24 10.11
CA PRO A 40 -32.75 44.13 8.96
C PRO A 40 -33.75 45.29 9.21
N ARG A 41 -34.00 46.15 8.20
CA ARG A 41 -35.21 47.00 8.11
C ARG A 41 -35.66 47.30 6.66
N THR A 42 -36.84 46.75 6.31
CA THR A 42 -38.02 47.31 5.58
C THR A 42 -37.95 48.08 4.24
N ALA A 43 -38.54 47.46 3.19
CA ALA A 43 -39.54 47.88 2.14
C ALA A 43 -39.90 49.38 1.93
N ASP A 44 -40.27 49.95 0.75
CA ASP A 44 -40.86 49.48 -0.54
C ASP A 44 -40.79 50.61 -1.67
N PRO A 45 -41.38 50.50 -2.90
CA PRO A 45 -40.82 50.93 -4.24
C PRO A 45 -41.58 52.14 -4.92
N PRO A 46 -41.79 52.28 -6.28
CA PRO A 46 -41.09 51.90 -7.55
C PRO A 46 -40.90 53.10 -8.55
N THR A 47 -40.26 52.90 -9.74
CA THR A 47 -40.67 53.32 -11.13
C THR A 47 -39.50 53.56 -12.13
N ASN A 48 -39.68 53.03 -13.35
CA ASN A 48 -38.95 53.35 -14.59
C ASN A 48 -39.62 54.56 -15.28
N PRO A 49 -38.95 55.34 -16.15
CA PRO A 49 -38.99 55.02 -17.59
C PRO A 49 -37.76 55.43 -18.44
N SER A 50 -37.81 54.92 -19.67
CA SER A 50 -36.98 55.11 -20.87
C SER A 50 -36.95 56.54 -21.44
N ASP A 51 -35.93 56.83 -22.27
CA ASP A 51 -35.94 57.56 -23.58
C ASP A 51 -34.52 58.12 -23.83
N ASP A 52 -33.70 57.56 -24.71
CA ASP A 52 -33.68 57.63 -26.19
C ASP A 52 -33.57 59.05 -26.77
N SER A 53 -32.42 59.35 -27.41
CA SER A 53 -32.23 60.39 -28.43
C SER A 53 -30.78 60.42 -28.98
N THR A 54 -30.56 59.62 -30.02
CA THR A 54 -30.04 59.96 -31.36
C THR A 54 -28.86 60.94 -31.60
N LEU A 55 -27.87 60.42 -32.35
CA LEU A 55 -26.70 61.02 -33.05
C LEU A 55 -27.06 62.13 -34.07
N PRO A 56 -26.12 63.01 -34.53
CA PRO A 56 -25.07 62.73 -35.56
C PRO A 56 -23.73 63.48 -35.24
N GLY A 57 -22.56 63.37 -35.88
CA GLY A 57 -22.00 62.76 -37.09
C GLY A 57 -20.68 63.50 -37.44
N LEU A 58 -19.73 62.79 -38.08
CA LEU A 58 -18.56 63.26 -38.89
C LEU A 58 -17.20 63.62 -38.23
N SER A 59 -16.20 62.77 -38.55
CA SER A 59 -14.77 62.98 -38.94
C SER A 59 -13.88 63.94 -38.12
N ASP A 60 -12.62 63.64 -37.75
CA ASP A 60 -11.52 63.17 -38.59
C ASP A 60 -10.28 62.81 -37.71
N SER A 61 -9.28 62.16 -38.31
CA SER A 61 -7.88 61.97 -37.86
C SER A 61 -7.42 60.56 -37.40
N ALA A 62 -6.77 59.95 -38.39
CA ALA A 62 -5.84 58.81 -38.42
C ALA A 62 -4.87 58.56 -37.23
N VAL A 63 -4.86 57.27 -36.84
CA VAL A 63 -3.71 56.34 -36.65
C VAL A 63 -2.41 56.85 -35.99
N ARG A 64 -2.12 56.29 -34.80
CA ARG A 64 -0.75 55.96 -34.34
C ARG A 64 -0.79 54.66 -33.51
N PRO A 65 0.05 53.64 -33.78
CA PRO A 65 -0.05 52.35 -33.08
C PRO A 65 0.62 52.44 -31.70
N ALA A 66 -0.13 52.16 -30.64
CA ALA A 66 0.40 51.96 -29.31
C ALA A 66 0.81 50.49 -29.14
N SER A 67 2.11 50.24 -29.18
CA SER A 67 2.71 48.99 -28.70
C SER A 67 2.49 48.88 -27.19
N ALA A 68 1.42 48.19 -26.79
CA ALA A 68 1.20 47.79 -25.40
C ALA A 68 1.66 46.33 -25.25
N ALA A 69 2.95 46.15 -25.00
CA ALA A 69 3.42 44.95 -24.32
C ALA A 69 2.94 45.07 -22.86
N GLU A 70 1.92 44.29 -22.51
CA GLU A 70 1.52 44.10 -21.13
C GLU A 70 2.72 43.57 -20.34
N SER A 71 3.23 44.39 -19.43
CA SER A 71 4.22 43.97 -18.46
C SER A 71 3.58 42.94 -17.53
N VAL A 72 3.93 41.67 -17.73
CA VAL A 72 3.76 40.62 -16.73
C VAL A 72 4.35 41.17 -15.43
N ARG A 73 3.48 41.39 -14.44
CA ARG A 73 3.90 41.71 -13.09
C ARG A 73 4.59 40.47 -12.54
N ASP A 74 5.90 40.41 -12.77
CA ASP A 74 6.78 39.48 -12.09
C ASP A 74 6.69 39.80 -10.60
N SER A 75 5.91 38.98 -9.90
CA SER A 75 5.97 38.87 -8.46
C SER A 75 7.31 38.21 -8.10
N THR A 76 8.42 38.90 -8.34
CA THR A 76 9.73 38.48 -7.87
C THR A 76 9.67 38.51 -6.35
N VAL A 77 9.41 37.34 -5.76
CA VAL A 77 9.72 37.05 -4.36
C VAL A 77 11.18 37.44 -4.18
N SER A 78 11.43 38.54 -3.46
CA SER A 78 12.77 38.98 -3.12
C SER A 78 13.35 37.94 -2.17
N LEU A 79 14.06 36.96 -2.72
CA LEU A 79 14.85 36.03 -1.94
C LEU A 79 15.97 36.85 -1.31
N PRO A 80 16.03 36.98 0.03
CA PRO A 80 17.22 37.54 0.65
C PRO A 80 18.42 36.74 0.13
N ARG A 81 19.46 37.43 -0.35
CA ARG A 81 20.70 36.80 -0.81
C ARG A 81 21.19 35.92 0.34
N GLY A 82 20.91 34.62 0.25
CA GLY A 82 21.14 33.69 1.34
C GLY A 82 22.62 33.66 1.70
N ASN A 83 22.91 33.52 2.99
CA ASN A 83 24.25 33.18 3.44
C ASN A 83 24.74 31.96 2.63
N LYS A 84 25.97 32.03 2.10
CA LYS A 84 26.58 30.95 1.30
C LYS A 84 26.93 29.70 2.13
N VAL A 85 26.52 29.66 3.39
CA VAL A 85 26.84 28.63 4.37
C VAL A 85 25.52 28.06 4.88
N LEU A 86 25.42 26.74 4.90
CA LEU A 86 24.24 26.04 5.42
C LEU A 86 24.03 26.38 6.90
N PRO A 87 22.77 26.63 7.35
CA PRO A 87 22.46 26.89 8.75
C PRO A 87 22.89 25.73 9.65
N ASN A 88 23.74 26.01 10.64
CA ASN A 88 24.36 25.01 11.52
C ASN A 88 24.09 25.23 13.01
N ASP A 89 23.01 25.94 13.35
CA ASP A 89 22.67 26.36 14.73
C ASP A 89 22.51 25.18 15.71
N ALA A 90 22.17 23.99 15.20
CA ALA A 90 22.06 22.75 15.98
C ALA A 90 23.32 21.87 15.89
N GLY A 91 24.44 22.44 15.44
CA GLY A 91 25.71 21.72 15.26
C GLY A 91 25.70 20.76 14.06
N GLN A 92 24.85 21.00 13.05
CA GLN A 92 24.78 20.13 11.88
C GLN A 92 26.10 20.12 11.11
N VAL A 93 26.50 18.92 10.69
CA VAL A 93 27.73 18.67 9.94
C VAL A 93 27.43 18.01 8.61
N TRP A 94 28.18 18.40 7.58
CA TRP A 94 28.18 17.72 6.29
C TRP A 94 29.07 16.49 6.34
N ARG A 95 28.55 15.33 5.96
CA ARG A 95 29.29 14.08 5.83
C ARG A 95 28.97 13.39 4.52
N GLU A 96 29.99 12.77 3.95
CA GLU A 96 29.85 11.88 2.80
C GLU A 96 30.24 10.46 3.23
N TYR A 97 29.38 9.50 2.92
CA TYR A 97 29.60 8.08 3.16
C TYR A 97 29.79 7.38 1.83
N ASP A 98 30.84 6.56 1.71
CA ASP A 98 31.04 5.72 0.53
C ASP A 98 30.09 4.51 0.58
N ILE A 99 29.25 4.39 -0.44
CA ILE A 99 28.29 3.29 -0.62
C ILE A 99 28.56 2.50 -1.90
N SER A 100 29.66 2.80 -2.59
CA SER A 100 29.99 2.22 -3.90
C SER A 100 30.13 0.70 -3.88
N THR A 101 30.65 0.12 -2.79
CA THR A 101 30.75 -1.34 -2.60
C THR A 101 29.38 -2.02 -2.62
N TYR A 102 28.37 -1.38 -2.03
CA TYR A 102 27.01 -1.90 -1.99
C TYR A 102 26.32 -1.72 -3.34
N THR A 103 26.34 -0.52 -3.91
CA THR A 103 25.63 -0.21 -5.17
C THR A 103 26.22 -0.96 -6.36
N ALA A 104 27.53 -1.21 -6.39
CA ALA A 104 28.16 -2.02 -7.43
C ALA A 104 27.76 -3.51 -7.35
N ARG A 105 27.42 -4.01 -6.15
CA ARG A 105 27.02 -5.40 -5.91
C ARG A 105 25.56 -5.67 -6.29
N VAL A 106 24.68 -4.69 -6.08
CA VAL A 106 23.25 -4.86 -6.32
C VAL A 106 22.92 -4.55 -7.77
N THR A 107 22.69 -5.59 -8.56
CA THR A 107 22.33 -5.47 -9.99
C THR A 107 20.84 -5.71 -10.26
N SER A 108 20.04 -5.96 -9.21
CA SER A 108 18.62 -6.29 -9.32
C SER A 108 17.72 -5.07 -9.53
N THR A 109 18.24 -3.85 -9.32
CA THR A 109 17.49 -2.59 -9.45
C THR A 109 18.37 -1.48 -10.04
N ASN A 110 17.73 -0.50 -10.68
CA ASN A 110 18.41 0.65 -11.27
C ASN A 110 18.86 1.69 -10.22
N ARG A 111 18.29 1.65 -9.01
CA ARG A 111 18.56 2.60 -7.92
C ARG A 111 18.79 1.87 -6.60
N PRO A 112 19.89 1.11 -6.46
CA PRO A 112 20.18 0.36 -5.24
C PRO A 112 20.33 1.26 -4.01
N GLU A 113 20.83 2.49 -4.19
CA GLU A 113 21.03 3.49 -3.15
C GLU A 113 19.73 3.90 -2.43
N GLN A 114 18.57 3.73 -3.09
CA GLN A 114 17.28 4.03 -2.48
C GLN A 114 17.00 3.16 -1.25
N ALA A 115 17.48 1.92 -1.23
CA ALA A 115 17.30 1.05 -0.06
C ALA A 115 17.96 1.65 1.19
N ILE A 116 19.15 2.26 1.04
CA ILE A 116 19.85 2.91 2.16
C ILE A 116 19.03 4.11 2.65
N VAL A 117 18.54 4.95 1.73
CA VAL A 117 17.69 6.11 2.06
C VAL A 117 16.43 5.66 2.80
N ASP A 118 15.74 4.65 2.30
CA ASP A 118 14.51 4.13 2.91
C ASP A 118 14.78 3.60 4.33
N TRP A 119 15.90 2.90 4.53
CA TRP A 119 16.29 2.42 5.86
C TRP A 119 16.67 3.54 6.82
N ILE A 120 17.35 4.58 6.35
CA ILE A 120 17.63 5.78 7.14
C ILE A 120 16.32 6.44 7.58
N LEU A 121 15.38 6.66 6.66
CA LEU A 121 14.08 7.26 6.97
C LEU A 121 13.26 6.39 7.94
N ARG A 122 13.37 5.05 7.84
CA ARG A 122 12.73 4.12 8.78
C ARG A 122 13.33 4.15 10.18
N GLU A 123 14.64 4.35 10.31
CA GLU A 123 15.34 4.37 11.60
C GLU A 123 15.21 5.74 12.28
N THR A 124 15.33 6.82 11.51
CA THR A 124 15.37 8.19 12.02
C THR A 124 14.00 8.85 12.07
N GLY A 125 13.05 8.37 11.27
CA GLY A 125 11.72 8.96 11.08
C GLY A 125 11.74 10.04 10.00
N TYR A 126 10.62 10.21 9.29
CA TYR A 126 10.47 11.21 8.23
C TYR A 126 10.62 12.64 8.79
N GLU A 127 10.01 12.93 9.94
CA GLU A 127 9.97 14.27 10.51
C GLU A 127 11.37 14.87 10.73
N LYS A 128 12.34 14.09 11.20
CA LYS A 128 13.73 14.56 11.43
C LYS A 128 14.39 15.18 10.20
N TRP A 129 13.95 14.84 8.99
CA TRP A 129 14.52 15.36 7.74
C TRP A 129 13.75 16.55 7.16
N HIS A 130 12.52 16.76 7.63
CA HIS A 130 11.58 17.71 7.05
C HIS A 130 11.09 18.77 8.06
N THR A 131 11.64 18.76 9.27
CA THR A 131 11.41 19.77 10.31
C THR A 131 12.72 20.45 10.69
N GLU A 132 12.69 21.28 11.74
CA GLU A 132 13.89 21.82 12.36
C GLU A 132 14.60 20.73 13.20
N PRO A 133 15.94 20.68 13.20
CA PRO A 133 16.88 21.49 12.41
C PRO A 133 16.97 21.03 10.95
N LEU A 134 17.41 21.91 10.03
CA LEU A 134 17.56 21.58 8.60
C LEU A 134 18.37 20.29 8.40
N GLY A 135 17.74 19.30 7.75
CA GLY A 135 18.35 18.06 7.31
C GLY A 135 18.47 17.97 5.79
N ILE A 136 19.57 17.41 5.29
CA ILE A 136 19.73 17.07 3.86
C ILE A 136 20.15 15.61 3.76
N LEU A 137 19.40 14.83 2.99
CA LEU A 137 19.72 13.44 2.65
C LEU A 137 19.71 13.29 1.14
N SER A 138 20.85 12.94 0.56
CA SER A 138 20.97 12.71 -0.88
C SER A 138 21.88 11.53 -1.16
N ALA A 139 21.37 10.54 -1.88
CA ALA A 139 22.13 9.37 -2.29
C ALA A 139 22.37 9.40 -3.80
N GLY A 140 23.61 9.12 -4.21
CA GLY A 140 23.96 8.79 -5.58
C GLY A 140 24.49 7.36 -5.68
N SER A 141 24.97 6.97 -6.86
CA SER A 141 25.48 5.60 -7.09
C SER A 141 26.77 5.28 -6.34
N ARG A 142 27.49 6.26 -5.80
CA ARG A 142 28.77 6.04 -5.08
C ARG A 142 28.81 6.59 -3.67
N ALA A 143 28.08 7.67 -3.40
CA ALA A 143 28.16 8.38 -2.14
C ALA A 143 26.77 8.74 -1.63
N LEU A 144 26.60 8.61 -0.32
CA LEU A 144 25.50 9.18 0.44
C LEU A 144 25.98 10.46 1.11
N ARG A 145 25.32 11.57 0.83
CA ARG A 145 25.62 12.90 1.37
C ARG A 145 24.57 13.28 2.39
N VAL A 146 25.03 13.64 3.58
CA VAL A 146 24.16 13.93 4.72
C VAL A 146 24.58 15.22 5.41
N TYR A 147 23.61 16.10 5.59
CA TYR A 147 23.71 17.24 6.50
C TYR A 147 22.76 17.04 7.67
N HIS A 148 23.29 16.81 8.87
CA HIS A 148 22.49 16.66 10.08
C HIS A 148 23.36 16.79 11.35
N THR A 149 22.71 16.89 12.52
CA THR A 149 23.34 16.83 13.85
C THR A 149 24.21 15.57 14.07
N PRO A 150 25.25 15.64 14.92
CA PRO A 150 26.16 14.52 15.17
C PRO A 150 25.48 13.23 15.66
N GLU A 151 24.38 13.34 16.40
CA GLU A 151 23.62 12.20 16.93
C GLU A 151 22.98 11.41 15.79
N THR A 152 22.35 12.10 14.84
CA THR A 152 21.72 11.45 13.68
C THR A 152 22.78 10.90 12.73
N GLN A 153 23.93 11.56 12.61
CA GLN A 153 25.06 11.05 11.83
C GLN A 153 25.61 9.72 12.38
N LYS A 154 25.51 9.46 13.69
CA LYS A 154 25.87 8.15 14.27
C LYS A 154 24.89 7.06 13.83
N LEU A 155 23.58 7.32 13.93
CA LEU A 155 22.55 6.37 13.47
C LEU A 155 22.71 6.04 11.99
N ILE A 156 23.03 7.04 11.16
CA ILE A 156 23.26 6.84 9.73
C ILE A 156 24.51 6.03 9.47
N ALA A 157 25.60 6.29 10.21
CA ALA A 157 26.82 5.49 10.08
C ALA A 157 26.53 4.01 10.36
N ASP A 158 25.76 3.72 11.42
CA ASP A 158 25.36 2.36 11.77
C ASP A 158 24.51 1.71 10.68
N VAL A 159 23.59 2.45 10.05
CA VAL A 159 22.81 1.94 8.92
C VAL A 159 23.71 1.67 7.73
N VAL A 160 24.56 2.62 7.32
CA VAL A 160 25.44 2.47 6.15
C VAL A 160 26.39 1.28 6.33
N ASP A 161 26.97 1.11 7.52
CA ASP A 161 27.88 -0.01 7.83
C ASP A 161 27.23 -1.38 7.57
N ARG A 162 25.94 -1.53 7.93
CA ARG A 162 25.16 -2.77 7.68
C ARG A 162 24.97 -3.08 6.19
N PHE A 163 25.09 -2.10 5.30
CA PHE A 163 25.00 -2.29 3.84
C PHE A 163 26.35 -2.55 3.18
N THR A 164 27.39 -1.85 3.66
CA THR A 164 28.73 -1.85 3.04
C THR A 164 29.64 -2.93 3.61
N SER A 165 29.34 -3.45 4.80
CA SER A 165 30.04 -4.61 5.37
C SER A 165 29.99 -5.82 4.43
N SER A 166 31.18 -6.37 4.14
CA SER A 166 31.34 -7.52 3.23
C SER A 166 30.71 -8.80 3.79
N GLU A 167 30.70 -8.96 5.12
CA GLU A 167 30.08 -10.10 5.79
C GLU A 167 28.56 -10.01 5.77
N ALA A 168 28.01 -8.80 5.91
CA ALA A 168 26.59 -8.54 5.79
C ALA A 168 26.07 -8.87 4.37
N ALA A 169 26.91 -8.68 3.35
CA ALA A 169 26.59 -8.98 1.96
C ALA A 169 26.34 -10.46 1.67
N ALA A 170 26.89 -11.36 2.49
CA ALA A 170 26.74 -12.79 2.28
C ALA A 170 25.36 -13.30 2.71
N TYR A 171 24.61 -12.58 3.54
CA TYR A 171 23.35 -13.10 4.06
C TYR A 171 22.25 -13.14 3.01
N SER A 172 21.52 -14.25 3.03
CA SER A 172 20.35 -14.45 2.18
C SER A 172 19.13 -14.92 2.97
N PHE A 173 17.95 -14.48 2.53
CA PHE A 173 16.68 -14.71 3.21
C PHE A 173 15.74 -15.46 2.27
N SER A 174 15.04 -16.47 2.78
CA SER A 174 13.93 -17.09 2.07
C SER A 174 12.61 -16.54 2.59
N MET A 175 11.80 -16.02 1.69
CA MET A 175 10.42 -15.61 1.99
C MET A 175 9.43 -16.59 1.36
N ARG A 176 8.47 -17.05 2.15
CA ARG A 176 7.34 -17.87 1.68
C ARG A 176 6.02 -17.22 2.01
N VAL A 177 5.14 -17.14 1.02
CA VAL A 177 3.81 -16.53 1.13
C VAL A 177 2.78 -17.61 0.84
N ALA A 178 1.86 -17.82 1.78
CA ALA A 178 0.81 -18.82 1.64
C ALA A 178 -0.52 -18.31 2.16
N THR A 179 -1.61 -18.86 1.64
CA THR A 179 -2.98 -18.56 2.10
C THR A 179 -3.70 -19.83 2.50
N LEU A 180 -4.58 -19.73 3.49
CA LEU A 180 -5.47 -20.80 3.93
C LEU A 180 -6.90 -20.29 4.04
N ASP A 181 -7.89 -21.15 3.78
CA ASP A 181 -9.31 -20.75 3.88
C ASP A 181 -9.74 -20.54 5.33
N SER A 182 -9.07 -21.18 6.30
CA SER A 182 -9.40 -21.10 7.72
C SER A 182 -8.19 -20.83 8.62
N PRO A 183 -8.32 -19.90 9.61
CA PRO A 183 -7.28 -19.56 10.57
C PRO A 183 -7.02 -20.65 11.64
N GLY A 184 -7.75 -21.77 11.57
CA GLY A 184 -7.68 -22.86 12.55
C GLY A 184 -6.31 -23.52 12.69
N TRP A 185 -5.35 -23.26 11.79
CA TRP A 185 -3.96 -23.76 11.96
C TRP A 185 -3.30 -23.23 13.25
N ARG A 186 -3.73 -22.07 13.74
CA ARG A 186 -3.19 -21.47 14.97
C ARG A 186 -3.37 -22.37 16.19
N THR A 187 -4.44 -23.16 16.25
CA THR A 187 -4.71 -24.03 17.42
C THR A 187 -3.64 -25.11 17.58
N ILE A 188 -3.12 -25.62 16.46
CA ILE A 188 -2.07 -26.65 16.42
C ILE A 188 -0.70 -26.00 16.65
N ALA A 189 -0.48 -24.82 16.07
CA ALA A 189 0.82 -24.15 16.10
C ALA A 189 1.09 -23.38 17.41
N GLN A 190 0.08 -23.10 18.23
CA GLN A 190 0.17 -22.14 19.34
C GLN A 190 1.35 -22.39 20.30
N ARG A 191 1.70 -23.65 20.55
CA ARG A 191 2.78 -24.04 21.48
C ARG A 191 4.18 -23.86 20.89
N LEU A 192 4.30 -23.80 19.57
CA LEU A 192 5.56 -23.70 18.83
C LEU A 192 5.96 -22.24 18.55
N MET A 193 5.07 -21.29 18.89
CA MET A 193 5.15 -19.90 18.46
C MET A 193 5.35 -18.96 19.64
N GLN A 194 6.35 -18.09 19.56
CA GLN A 194 6.57 -17.02 20.53
C GLN A 194 6.05 -15.69 19.96
N PRO A 195 5.02 -15.06 20.54
CA PRO A 195 4.43 -13.85 19.97
C PRO A 195 5.38 -12.66 20.00
N ILE A 196 5.35 -11.84 18.95
CA ILE A 196 6.03 -10.55 18.85
C ILE A 196 4.95 -9.45 18.90
N PRO A 197 5.18 -8.33 19.60
CA PRO A 197 4.27 -7.19 19.54
C PRO A 197 4.15 -6.65 18.11
N VAL A 198 2.91 -6.41 17.68
CA VAL A 198 2.54 -5.88 16.36
C VAL A 198 1.67 -4.65 16.57
N ARG A 199 1.86 -3.61 15.76
CA ARG A 199 1.13 -2.33 15.95
C ARG A 199 -0.19 -2.30 15.19
N THR A 200 -0.29 -3.02 14.09
CA THR A 200 -1.47 -3.05 13.23
C THR A 200 -2.53 -3.98 13.84
N PRO A 201 -3.76 -3.49 14.08
CA PRO A 201 -4.85 -4.31 14.57
C PRO A 201 -5.16 -5.49 13.63
N GLY A 202 -5.50 -6.65 14.20
CA GLY A 202 -5.86 -7.86 13.44
C GLY A 202 -4.67 -8.64 12.86
N ILE A 203 -3.45 -8.15 13.05
CA ILE A 203 -2.21 -8.81 12.64
C ILE A 203 -1.54 -9.45 13.84
N ASN A 204 -0.98 -10.63 13.64
CA ASN A 204 -0.16 -11.30 14.64
C ASN A 204 1.16 -11.75 14.02
N ALA A 205 2.24 -11.68 14.79
CA ALA A 205 3.53 -12.18 14.38
C ALA A 205 4.14 -13.03 15.49
N TRP A 206 4.94 -14.01 15.08
CA TRP A 206 5.59 -14.94 15.97
C TRP A 206 7.01 -15.24 15.51
N VAL A 207 7.86 -15.58 16.48
CA VAL A 207 9.16 -16.20 16.24
C VAL A 207 9.05 -17.69 16.53
N LEU A 208 9.64 -18.52 15.66
CA LEU A 208 9.73 -19.97 15.82
C LEU A 208 11.19 -20.43 15.67
N ALA A 209 11.53 -21.58 16.26
CA ALA A 209 12.74 -22.31 15.88
C ALA A 209 12.62 -22.80 14.42
N LYS A 210 13.75 -23.05 13.74
CA LYS A 210 13.74 -23.47 12.32
C LYS A 210 13.07 -24.83 12.15
N GLU A 211 13.28 -25.72 13.09
CA GLU A 211 12.72 -27.06 13.15
C GLU A 211 11.20 -27.00 13.33
N ASP A 212 10.73 -26.19 14.28
CA ASP A 212 9.31 -25.95 14.55
C ASP A 212 8.60 -25.34 13.34
N ALA A 213 9.24 -24.38 12.67
CA ALA A 213 8.72 -23.80 11.44
C ALA A 213 8.62 -24.83 10.30
N ALA A 214 9.59 -25.75 10.19
CA ALA A 214 9.56 -26.83 9.21
C ALA A 214 8.42 -27.83 9.50
N ILE A 215 8.19 -28.18 10.77
CA ILE A 215 7.06 -29.01 11.20
C ILE A 215 5.74 -28.33 10.85
N LEU A 216 5.58 -27.06 11.25
CA LEU A 216 4.37 -26.29 10.97
C LEU A 216 4.09 -26.23 9.46
N LEU A 217 5.11 -25.90 8.65
CA LEU A 217 4.93 -25.82 7.20
C LEU A 217 4.59 -27.18 6.59
N GLY A 218 5.17 -28.28 7.11
CA GLY A 218 4.82 -29.64 6.72
C GLY A 218 3.35 -29.97 6.98
N GLU A 219 2.84 -29.59 8.15
CA GLU A 219 1.43 -29.76 8.51
C GLU A 219 0.50 -28.87 7.67
N LEU A 220 0.87 -27.62 7.43
CA LEU A 220 0.09 -26.72 6.56
C LEU A 220 -0.03 -27.28 5.14
N ARG A 221 1.07 -27.78 4.57
CA ARG A 221 1.10 -28.36 3.21
C ARG A 221 0.25 -29.61 3.04
N ARG A 222 -0.08 -30.32 4.12
CA ARG A 222 -0.97 -31.48 4.09
C ARG A 222 -2.45 -31.08 4.02
N ARG A 223 -2.77 -29.83 4.35
CA ARG A 223 -4.15 -29.34 4.28
C ARG A 223 -4.56 -29.08 2.83
N ARG A 224 -5.83 -29.37 2.53
CA ARG A 224 -6.41 -29.16 1.20
C ARG A 224 -6.59 -27.68 0.84
N ASP A 225 -6.71 -26.81 1.83
CA ASP A 225 -6.93 -25.38 1.69
C ASP A 225 -5.64 -24.56 1.63
N TYR A 226 -4.47 -25.20 1.67
CA TYR A 226 -3.18 -24.51 1.60
C TYR A 226 -2.81 -24.16 0.15
N ARG A 227 -2.55 -22.87 -0.10
CA ARG A 227 -2.02 -22.38 -1.39
C ARG A 227 -0.76 -21.56 -1.17
N GLU A 228 0.34 -21.91 -1.83
CA GLU A 228 1.61 -21.18 -1.79
C GLU A 228 1.72 -20.26 -3.03
N HIS A 229 2.01 -18.97 -2.82
CA HIS A 229 2.01 -17.94 -3.88
C HIS A 229 3.41 -17.48 -4.29
N SER A 230 4.40 -17.72 -3.43
CA SER A 230 5.81 -17.44 -3.71
C SER A 230 6.52 -18.66 -4.28
N SER A 231 7.61 -18.44 -5.02
CA SER A 231 8.58 -19.51 -5.26
C SER A 231 9.07 -20.05 -3.91
N PRO A 232 9.09 -21.38 -3.68
CA PRO A 232 9.60 -21.97 -2.43
C PRO A 232 11.06 -21.61 -2.09
N TYR A 233 11.77 -20.98 -3.04
CA TYR A 233 13.16 -20.56 -3.00
C TYR A 233 13.36 -19.09 -3.40
N LEU A 234 12.40 -18.19 -3.10
CA LEU A 234 12.67 -16.77 -3.29
C LEU A 234 13.78 -16.34 -2.33
N ILE A 235 15.00 -16.23 -2.86
CA ILE A 235 16.18 -15.79 -2.12
C ILE A 235 16.34 -14.28 -2.28
N VAL A 236 16.39 -13.59 -1.16
CA VAL A 236 16.52 -12.14 -1.08
C VAL A 236 17.86 -11.83 -0.40
N GLY A 237 18.69 -11.04 -1.07
CA GLY A 237 19.97 -10.61 -0.49
C GLY A 237 19.77 -9.58 0.62
N ASN A 238 20.69 -9.57 1.58
CA ASN A 238 20.73 -8.52 2.59
C ASN A 238 20.77 -7.11 1.97
N GLY A 239 19.95 -6.20 2.48
CA GLY A 239 19.83 -4.83 2.00
C GLY A 239 19.11 -4.69 0.65
N GLN A 240 18.63 -5.79 0.05
CA GLN A 240 17.87 -5.74 -1.20
C GLN A 240 16.38 -5.91 -0.95
N SER A 241 15.56 -5.09 -1.59
CA SER A 241 14.12 -5.24 -1.57
C SER A 241 13.66 -6.21 -2.65
N THR A 242 12.65 -7.03 -2.34
CA THR A 242 11.95 -7.86 -3.34
C THR A 242 10.46 -7.58 -3.31
N LEU A 243 9.82 -7.65 -4.47
CA LEU A 243 8.37 -7.55 -4.61
C LEU A 243 7.82 -8.89 -5.11
N VAL A 244 6.92 -9.48 -4.34
CA VAL A 244 6.10 -10.62 -4.78
C VAL A 244 4.71 -10.09 -5.08
N SER A 245 4.30 -10.15 -6.34
CA SER A 245 2.98 -9.67 -6.73
C SER A 245 2.27 -10.64 -7.65
N ALA A 246 0.95 -10.73 -7.46
CA ALA A 246 0.03 -11.38 -8.38
C ALA A 246 -1.13 -10.41 -8.61
N MET A 247 -0.99 -9.59 -9.65
CA MET A 247 -1.97 -8.58 -10.08
C MET A 247 -2.60 -8.98 -11.39
N ARG A 248 -3.90 -8.74 -11.51
CA ARG A 248 -4.72 -8.96 -12.70
C ARG A 248 -5.51 -7.70 -13.00
N GLY A 249 -5.36 -7.19 -14.21
CA GLY A 249 -6.21 -6.13 -14.73
C GLY A 249 -7.62 -6.62 -15.00
N ARG A 250 -8.61 -5.95 -14.44
CA ARG A 250 -10.03 -6.12 -14.78
C ARG A 250 -10.52 -4.90 -15.58
N PRO A 251 -10.80 -5.06 -16.89
CA PRO A 251 -11.38 -3.99 -17.68
C PRO A 251 -12.84 -3.76 -17.29
N TYR A 252 -13.31 -2.51 -17.39
CA TYR A 252 -14.70 -2.13 -17.18
C TYR A 252 -15.05 -0.89 -18.01
N VAL A 253 -16.34 -0.61 -18.21
CA VAL A 253 -16.78 0.62 -18.89
C VAL A 253 -16.84 1.76 -17.88
N ARG A 254 -15.82 2.64 -17.88
CA ARG A 254 -15.72 3.73 -16.90
C ARG A 254 -16.74 4.83 -17.12
N GLY A 255 -17.01 5.14 -18.37
CA GLY A 255 -17.80 6.31 -18.76
C GLY A 255 -18.23 6.23 -20.20
N VAL A 256 -18.86 7.31 -20.64
CA VAL A 256 -19.31 7.51 -22.02
C VAL A 256 -19.08 8.95 -22.40
N VAL A 257 -18.67 9.17 -23.64
CA VAL A 257 -18.50 10.51 -24.22
C VAL A 257 -19.45 10.62 -25.40
N ALA A 258 -20.27 11.66 -25.44
CA ALA A 258 -21.15 11.91 -26.58
C ALA A 258 -20.31 12.25 -27.81
N ARG A 259 -20.62 11.60 -28.94
CA ARG A 259 -19.89 11.73 -30.21
C ARG A 259 -20.88 11.71 -31.37
N ALA A 260 -21.14 12.88 -31.93
CA ALA A 260 -22.09 13.05 -33.03
C ALA A 260 -21.60 12.40 -34.36
N ASP A 261 -20.30 12.12 -34.45
CA ASP A 261 -19.63 11.53 -35.62
C ASP A 261 -19.70 9.99 -35.67
N VAL A 262 -20.17 9.34 -34.61
CA VAL A 262 -20.31 7.88 -34.52
C VAL A 262 -21.78 7.48 -34.63
N ALA A 263 -22.08 6.38 -35.31
CA ALA A 263 -23.48 5.93 -35.54
C ALA A 263 -24.29 5.73 -34.25
N ALA A 264 -23.64 5.32 -33.15
CA ALA A 264 -24.28 5.18 -31.84
C ALA A 264 -24.49 6.53 -31.11
N GLY A 265 -23.91 7.62 -31.60
CA GLY A 265 -23.97 8.96 -31.00
C GLY A 265 -23.16 9.12 -29.70
N PHE A 266 -22.49 8.07 -29.23
CA PHE A 266 -21.60 8.08 -28.08
C PHE A 266 -20.51 7.02 -28.20
N GLU A 267 -19.43 7.20 -27.46
CA GLU A 267 -18.28 6.29 -27.38
C GLU A 267 -18.05 5.88 -25.90
N PRO A 268 -18.05 4.57 -25.58
CA PRO A 268 -17.67 4.10 -24.25
C PRO A 268 -16.20 4.37 -23.93
N THR A 269 -15.94 4.93 -22.75
CA THR A 269 -14.58 5.12 -22.23
C THR A 269 -14.15 3.88 -21.46
N PRO A 270 -13.12 3.13 -21.91
CA PRO A 270 -12.62 1.98 -21.17
C PRO A 270 -11.89 2.43 -19.89
N GLY A 271 -12.03 1.65 -18.83
CA GLY A 271 -11.23 1.72 -17.62
C GLY A 271 -10.65 0.35 -17.26
N GLN A 272 -9.64 0.33 -16.41
CA GLN A 272 -9.06 -0.89 -15.87
C GLN A 272 -8.75 -0.70 -14.38
N ILE A 273 -9.03 -1.72 -13.58
CA ILE A 273 -8.61 -1.79 -12.17
C ILE A 273 -7.73 -3.03 -11.99
N ASP A 274 -6.60 -2.85 -11.31
CA ASP A 274 -5.73 -3.96 -10.95
C ASP A 274 -6.19 -4.57 -9.63
N GLU A 275 -6.60 -5.82 -9.72
CA GLU A 275 -6.99 -6.68 -8.60
C GLU A 275 -5.86 -7.67 -8.31
N GLY A 276 -5.51 -7.85 -7.04
CA GLY A 276 -4.38 -8.71 -6.68
C GLY A 276 -3.74 -8.34 -5.36
N PHE A 277 -2.60 -8.98 -5.07
CA PHE A 277 -1.76 -8.64 -3.93
C PHE A 277 -0.34 -8.29 -4.37
N ALA A 278 0.30 -7.40 -3.62
CA ALA A 278 1.69 -7.01 -3.73
C ALA A 278 2.30 -7.06 -2.32
N LEU A 279 3.34 -7.87 -2.15
CA LEU A 279 4.09 -8.01 -0.91
C LEU A 279 5.53 -7.59 -1.16
N ASP A 280 5.94 -6.51 -0.52
CA ASP A 280 7.29 -5.96 -0.54
C ASP A 280 8.01 -6.37 0.75
N PHE A 281 9.20 -6.93 0.59
CA PHE A 281 10.04 -7.39 1.67
C PHE A 281 11.45 -6.82 1.52
N SER A 282 11.91 -6.14 2.57
CA SER A 282 13.22 -5.50 2.63
C SER A 282 13.92 -5.90 3.93
N PRO A 283 14.85 -6.88 3.91
CA PRO A 283 15.64 -7.29 5.07
C PRO A 283 16.95 -6.50 5.19
N LEU A 284 17.39 -6.31 6.43
CA LEU A 284 18.68 -5.76 6.79
C LEU A 284 19.20 -6.41 8.07
N ILE A 285 20.33 -7.12 7.97
CA ILE A 285 21.03 -7.71 9.11
C ILE A 285 21.56 -6.60 10.03
N SER A 286 21.54 -6.80 11.35
CA SER A 286 22.19 -5.90 12.30
C SER A 286 23.72 -5.98 12.17
N ALA A 287 24.44 -4.95 12.62
CA ALA A 287 25.91 -4.89 12.54
C ALA A 287 26.60 -6.03 13.31
N ASP A 288 25.99 -6.53 14.39
CA ASP A 288 26.47 -7.67 15.16
C ASP A 288 26.09 -9.04 14.55
N HIS A 289 25.37 -9.05 13.43
CA HIS A 289 24.90 -10.22 12.70
C HIS A 289 24.03 -11.20 13.52
N ARG A 290 23.45 -10.74 14.63
CA ARG A 290 22.59 -11.58 15.49
C ARG A 290 21.11 -11.39 15.24
N MET A 291 20.74 -10.20 14.74
CA MET A 291 19.35 -9.81 14.53
C MET A 291 19.11 -9.48 13.06
N ILE A 292 17.88 -9.70 12.64
CA ILE A 292 17.36 -9.30 11.35
C ILE A 292 16.37 -8.19 11.64
N ASP A 293 16.56 -7.04 11.02
CA ASP A 293 15.48 -6.09 10.85
C ASP A 293 14.86 -6.32 9.47
N ALA A 294 13.55 -6.32 9.36
CA ALA A 294 12.92 -6.29 8.05
C ALA A 294 11.68 -5.42 8.03
N ALA A 295 11.49 -4.75 6.91
CA ALA A 295 10.23 -4.11 6.58
C ALA A 295 9.41 -5.03 5.68
N ILE A 296 8.15 -5.22 6.05
CA ILE A 296 7.16 -5.95 5.26
C ILE A 296 6.02 -4.99 4.96
N ARG A 297 5.70 -4.83 3.68
CA ARG A 297 4.52 -4.09 3.23
C ARG A 297 3.65 -5.00 2.36
N CYS A 298 2.37 -5.06 2.64
CA CYS A 298 1.40 -5.80 1.86
C CYS A 298 0.24 -4.89 1.42
N ASP A 299 -0.06 -4.97 0.14
CA ASP A 299 -1.05 -4.18 -0.55
C ASP A 299 -1.97 -5.12 -1.32
N ILE A 300 -3.25 -5.20 -0.93
CA ILE A 300 -4.23 -6.07 -1.59
C ILE A 300 -5.41 -5.23 -2.03
N ASN A 301 -5.80 -5.40 -3.30
CA ASN A 301 -7.02 -4.84 -3.86
C ASN A 301 -7.89 -5.99 -4.38
N GLN A 302 -9.17 -6.03 -4.00
CA GLN A 302 -10.14 -6.98 -4.53
C GLN A 302 -11.39 -6.24 -5.02
N ILE A 303 -11.92 -6.64 -6.17
CA ILE A 303 -13.19 -6.12 -6.67
C ILE A 303 -14.31 -6.97 -6.06
N GLU A 304 -15.09 -6.38 -5.16
CA GLU A 304 -16.18 -7.08 -4.49
C GLU A 304 -17.38 -7.24 -5.44
N LYS A 305 -17.68 -6.19 -6.19
CA LYS A 305 -18.81 -6.13 -7.10
C LYS A 305 -18.61 -5.05 -8.16
N ILE A 306 -19.17 -5.25 -9.35
CA ILE A 306 -19.29 -4.21 -10.37
C ILE A 306 -20.77 -3.83 -10.49
N ILE A 307 -21.10 -2.58 -10.20
CA ILE A 307 -22.47 -2.07 -10.25
C ILE A 307 -22.71 -1.42 -11.62
N PRO A 308 -23.66 -1.93 -12.44
CA PRO A 308 -24.03 -1.28 -13.68
C PRO A 308 -24.91 -0.05 -13.39
N VAL A 309 -24.59 1.08 -14.03
CA VAL A 309 -25.36 2.32 -13.94
C VAL A 309 -25.75 2.76 -15.35
N MET A 310 -27.02 3.05 -15.55
CA MET A 310 -27.54 3.54 -16.83
C MET A 310 -27.54 5.07 -16.82
N VAL A 311 -26.69 5.68 -17.64
CA VAL A 311 -26.57 7.13 -17.79
C VAL A 311 -27.29 7.56 -19.06
N ASP A 312 -28.03 8.66 -18.98
CA ASP A 312 -28.70 9.22 -20.15
C ASP A 312 -27.67 9.96 -21.00
N VAL A 313 -27.64 9.62 -22.29
CA VAL A 313 -26.72 10.21 -23.27
C VAL A 313 -27.57 10.74 -24.42
N PRO A 314 -28.06 11.98 -24.35
CA PRO A 314 -28.89 12.54 -25.40
C PRO A 314 -28.08 12.65 -26.69
N THR A 315 -28.61 12.09 -27.78
CA THR A 315 -28.03 12.21 -29.12
C THR A 315 -28.99 12.92 -30.05
N GLN A 316 -28.49 13.47 -31.16
CA GLN A 316 -29.33 14.18 -32.15
C GLN A 316 -30.42 13.28 -32.74
N THR A 317 -30.18 11.97 -32.79
CA THR A 317 -31.10 10.96 -33.33
C THR A 317 -32.01 10.34 -32.26
N SER A 318 -31.61 10.35 -30.98
CA SER A 318 -32.42 9.81 -29.88
C SER A 318 -32.18 10.55 -28.56
N PRO A 319 -33.09 11.48 -28.17
CA PRO A 319 -32.92 12.29 -26.96
C PRO A 319 -33.09 11.51 -25.64
N ARG A 320 -33.61 10.26 -25.68
CA ARG A 320 -33.78 9.38 -24.51
C ARG A 320 -32.83 8.17 -24.51
N GLN A 321 -31.75 8.24 -25.27
CA GLN A 321 -30.78 7.16 -25.33
C GLN A 321 -30.06 7.01 -23.98
N ARG A 322 -29.85 5.77 -23.55
CA ARG A 322 -29.17 5.44 -22.30
C ARG A 322 -27.97 4.55 -22.60
N ALA A 323 -26.87 4.81 -21.93
CA ALA A 323 -25.66 4.02 -22.02
C ALA A 323 -25.32 3.41 -20.66
N LYS A 324 -24.81 2.18 -20.69
CA LYS A 324 -24.38 1.46 -19.49
C LYS A 324 -22.93 1.84 -19.17
N ILE A 325 -22.70 2.34 -17.95
CA ILE A 325 -21.39 2.44 -17.34
C ILE A 325 -21.30 1.46 -16.17
N GLU A 326 -20.08 1.21 -15.70
CA GLU A 326 -19.79 0.24 -14.66
C GLU A 326 -19.01 0.93 -13.53
N VAL A 327 -19.54 0.80 -12.31
CA VAL A 327 -18.94 1.37 -11.10
C VAL A 327 -18.42 0.22 -10.22
N PRO A 328 -17.11 -0.01 -10.19
CA PRO A 328 -16.51 -1.07 -9.38
C PRO A 328 -16.50 -0.70 -7.89
N GLN A 329 -16.92 -1.63 -7.05
CA GLN A 329 -16.76 -1.59 -5.60
C GLN A 329 -15.52 -2.39 -5.22
N VAL A 330 -14.57 -1.74 -4.55
CA VAL A 330 -13.25 -2.30 -4.25
C VAL A 330 -13.04 -2.36 -2.73
N THR A 331 -12.49 -3.46 -2.25
CA THR A 331 -11.95 -3.57 -0.90
C THR A 331 -10.42 -3.50 -0.97
N GLN A 332 -9.83 -2.76 -0.03
CA GLN A 332 -8.39 -2.60 0.07
C GLN A 332 -7.91 -3.10 1.43
N TYR A 333 -6.76 -3.76 1.43
CA TYR A 333 -6.01 -4.11 2.63
C TYR A 333 -4.60 -3.55 2.49
N ARG A 334 -4.15 -2.86 3.54
CA ARG A 334 -2.85 -2.20 3.61
C ARG A 334 -2.19 -2.62 4.91
N PHE A 335 -0.98 -3.13 4.80
CA PHE A 335 -0.16 -3.52 5.93
C PHE A 335 1.25 -3.01 5.70
N HIS A 336 1.85 -2.40 6.71
CA HIS A 336 3.23 -1.95 6.65
C HIS A 336 3.82 -1.93 8.05
N GLU A 337 4.68 -2.91 8.34
CA GLU A 337 5.37 -2.98 9.62
C GLU A 337 6.84 -3.37 9.50
N ARG A 338 7.56 -3.08 10.59
CA ARG A 338 8.94 -3.49 10.79
C ARG A 338 8.99 -4.54 11.87
N PHE A 339 9.71 -5.62 11.59
CA PHE A 339 9.98 -6.69 12.54
C PHE A 339 11.46 -6.74 12.85
N ARG A 340 11.78 -7.17 14.07
CA ARG A 340 13.13 -7.49 14.51
C ARG A 340 13.15 -8.83 15.21
N TRP A 341 13.97 -9.76 14.74
CA TRP A 341 14.05 -11.11 15.32
C TRP A 341 15.45 -11.73 15.14
N PRO A 342 15.80 -12.79 15.90
CA PRO A 342 17.11 -13.45 15.79
C PRO A 342 17.34 -14.20 14.47
N VAL A 343 18.60 -14.23 14.01
CA VAL A 343 19.01 -14.84 12.72
C VAL A 343 18.84 -16.37 12.69
N ASP A 344 18.94 -17.02 13.84
CA ASP A 344 18.75 -18.45 14.04
C ASP A 344 17.27 -18.87 14.05
N ARG A 345 16.34 -17.92 13.92
CA ARG A 345 14.90 -18.17 14.04
C ARG A 345 14.12 -17.76 12.79
N VAL A 346 12.88 -18.22 12.73
CA VAL A 346 11.93 -17.92 11.65
C VAL A 346 10.89 -16.93 12.14
N LEU A 347 10.67 -15.88 11.35
CA LEU A 347 9.54 -14.99 11.55
C LEU A 347 8.32 -15.57 10.81
N LEU A 348 7.20 -15.67 11.51
CA LEU A 348 5.89 -15.96 10.95
C LEU A 348 4.99 -14.75 11.17
N VAL A 349 4.46 -14.18 10.10
CA VAL A 349 3.46 -13.10 10.14
C VAL A 349 2.14 -13.66 9.66
N GLY A 350 1.13 -13.64 10.53
CA GLY A 350 -0.26 -13.91 10.19
C GLY A 350 -0.99 -12.59 9.96
N MET A 351 -1.30 -12.32 8.69
CA MET A 351 -1.98 -11.10 8.25
C MET A 351 -3.51 -11.13 8.47
N GLY A 352 -4.02 -12.24 8.99
CA GLY A 352 -5.44 -12.44 9.24
C GLY A 352 -6.21 -12.75 7.97
N MET A 353 -7.54 -12.74 8.10
CA MET A 353 -8.45 -12.96 6.98
C MET A 353 -8.44 -11.75 6.05
N VAL A 354 -7.77 -11.89 4.91
CA VAL A 354 -7.63 -10.85 3.90
C VAL A 354 -8.44 -11.18 2.64
N PRO A 355 -8.77 -10.15 1.83
CA PRO A 355 -9.24 -10.35 0.46
C PRO A 355 -8.31 -11.30 -0.31
N LEU A 356 -8.86 -12.35 -0.94
CA LEU A 356 -8.09 -13.28 -1.78
C LEU A 356 -8.48 -13.09 -3.26
N PRO A 357 -7.81 -12.17 -3.99
CA PRO A 357 -8.13 -11.85 -5.38
C PRO A 357 -7.72 -12.91 -6.42
N ILE A 358 -7.24 -14.08 -5.98
CA ILE A 358 -6.84 -15.18 -6.86
C ILE A 358 -8.06 -16.07 -7.04
N PRO A 359 -8.40 -16.51 -8.27
CA PRO A 359 -9.49 -17.45 -8.47
C PRO A 359 -9.29 -18.68 -7.58
N VAL A 360 -10.10 -18.79 -6.52
CA VAL A 360 -10.42 -20.09 -5.97
C VAL A 360 -11.28 -20.75 -7.04
N ASP A 361 -10.91 -21.94 -7.49
CA ASP A 361 -11.82 -22.78 -8.24
C ASP A 361 -13.03 -22.99 -7.33
N GLY A 362 -14.04 -22.12 -7.51
CA GLY A 362 -15.31 -22.21 -6.82
C GLY A 362 -16.01 -23.42 -7.39
N ALA A 363 -15.63 -24.61 -6.91
CA ALA A 363 -16.37 -25.81 -7.18
C ALA A 363 -17.77 -25.58 -6.56
N PRO A 364 -18.84 -25.53 -7.37
CA PRO A 364 -20.18 -25.50 -6.81
C PRO A 364 -20.32 -26.75 -5.94
N LEU A 365 -20.76 -26.58 -4.70
CA LEU A 365 -20.88 -27.66 -3.71
C LEU A 365 -21.81 -28.79 -4.20
N LEU A 366 -22.60 -28.55 -5.25
CA LEU A 366 -23.43 -29.53 -5.95
C LEU A 366 -23.52 -29.21 -7.45
N PRO A 367 -23.24 -30.16 -8.36
CA PRO A 367 -23.58 -30.03 -9.78
C PRO A 367 -25.10 -29.92 -9.94
N GLY A 368 -25.59 -28.86 -10.58
CA GLY A 368 -26.99 -28.77 -11.03
C GLY A 368 -28.01 -28.15 -10.06
N VAL A 369 -27.60 -27.59 -8.92
CA VAL A 369 -28.52 -26.84 -8.04
C VAL A 369 -28.02 -25.40 -7.86
N PRO A 370 -28.68 -24.40 -8.48
CA PRO A 370 -28.35 -23.00 -8.26
C PRO A 370 -28.93 -22.55 -6.91
N LEU A 371 -28.20 -22.79 -5.82
CA LEU A 371 -28.53 -22.16 -4.54
C LEU A 371 -28.06 -20.69 -4.58
N PRO A 372 -28.91 -19.71 -4.24
CA PRO A 372 -28.54 -18.29 -4.17
C PRO A 372 -27.82 -18.01 -2.85
N ILE A 373 -26.83 -18.84 -2.49
CA ILE A 373 -25.91 -18.50 -1.40
C ILE A 373 -24.94 -17.51 -2.02
N GLY A 374 -25.02 -16.26 -1.57
CA GLY A 374 -24.25 -15.15 -2.11
C GLY A 374 -22.80 -15.56 -2.34
N ASN A 375 -22.35 -15.42 -3.58
CA ASN A 375 -20.97 -15.70 -3.97
C ASN A 375 -20.10 -14.58 -3.40
N ALA A 376 -19.91 -14.60 -2.07
CA ALA A 376 -19.12 -13.61 -1.36
C ALA A 376 -17.68 -13.69 -1.87
N PRO A 377 -17.02 -12.55 -2.13
CA PRO A 377 -15.65 -12.53 -2.59
C PRO A 377 -14.74 -13.32 -1.65
N ALA A 378 -13.90 -14.18 -2.21
CA ALA A 378 -13.10 -15.12 -1.44
C ALA A 378 -12.19 -14.39 -0.44
N ARG A 379 -12.10 -14.95 0.77
CA ARG A 379 -11.22 -14.50 1.85
C ARG A 379 -10.32 -15.65 2.26
N ALA A 380 -9.10 -15.34 2.66
CA ALA A 380 -8.18 -16.33 3.19
C ALA A 380 -7.26 -15.72 4.24
N ASP A 381 -6.79 -16.55 5.16
CA ASP A 381 -5.77 -16.19 6.13
C ASP A 381 -4.40 -16.20 5.45
N LEU A 382 -3.76 -15.03 5.38
CA LEU A 382 -2.48 -14.84 4.68
C LEU A 382 -1.32 -14.98 5.66
N LEU A 383 -0.38 -15.88 5.33
CA LEU A 383 0.80 -16.18 6.13
C LEU A 383 2.08 -15.85 5.35
N VAL A 384 3.02 -15.22 6.04
CA VAL A 384 4.37 -14.96 5.53
C VAL A 384 5.40 -15.57 6.47
N PHE A 385 6.22 -16.46 5.93
CA PHE A 385 7.37 -17.06 6.62
C PHE A 385 8.65 -16.42 6.10
N VAL A 386 9.51 -15.98 7.01
CA VAL A 386 10.82 -15.42 6.67
C VAL A 386 11.90 -16.13 7.47
N GLU A 387 12.85 -16.73 6.76
CA GLU A 387 13.97 -17.48 7.34
C GLU A 387 15.28 -16.94 6.75
N CYS A 388 16.31 -16.79 7.59
CA CYS A 388 17.66 -16.56 7.11
C CYS A 388 18.36 -17.89 6.76
N LYS A 389 18.84 -17.99 5.52
CA LYS A 389 19.57 -19.15 5.00
C LYS A 389 21.07 -19.12 5.31
N GLY A 390 21.53 -18.09 6.02
CA GLY A 390 22.92 -17.90 6.42
C GLY A 390 23.75 -17.17 5.36
N GLN A 391 25.07 -17.20 5.56
CA GLN A 391 26.04 -16.61 4.63
C GLN A 391 26.18 -17.49 3.39
N VAL A 392 25.83 -16.93 2.24
CA VAL A 392 26.17 -17.43 0.92
C VAL A 392 27.64 -17.10 0.70
N ALA A 393 28.48 -18.12 0.57
CA ALA A 393 29.89 -17.93 0.24
C ALA A 393 29.99 -17.06 -1.04
N PRO A 394 30.83 -16.01 -1.06
CA PRO A 394 31.08 -15.27 -2.28
C PRO A 394 31.62 -16.28 -3.29
N ALA A 395 30.86 -16.52 -4.36
CA ALA A 395 31.30 -17.44 -5.40
C ALA A 395 32.64 -16.92 -5.93
N ALA A 396 33.72 -17.65 -5.61
CA ALA A 396 35.02 -17.41 -6.22
C ALA A 396 34.82 -17.48 -7.75
N ASN A 397 35.29 -16.44 -8.45
CA ASN A 397 35.22 -16.27 -9.89
C ASN A 397 35.37 -17.60 -10.65
N SER A 398 34.24 -18.24 -10.97
CA SER A 398 34.19 -19.21 -12.04
C SER A 398 33.73 -18.44 -13.26
N SER A 399 34.67 -18.24 -14.17
CA SER A 399 34.43 -17.86 -15.56
C SER A 399 33.60 -18.95 -16.24
N GLY A 400 32.32 -19.04 -15.88
CA GLY A 400 31.34 -19.91 -16.48
C GLY A 400 30.09 -19.08 -16.71
N ARG A 401 29.78 -18.82 -17.99
CA ARG A 401 28.51 -18.21 -18.44
C ARG A 401 27.34 -19.13 -18.03
N GLY A 402 26.93 -19.08 -16.77
CA GLY A 402 25.68 -19.62 -16.27
C GLY A 402 24.79 -18.45 -15.94
N ARG A 403 23.83 -18.13 -16.82
CA ARG A 403 22.79 -17.14 -16.52
C ARG A 403 22.12 -17.55 -15.20
N LEU A 404 22.28 -16.75 -14.14
CA LEU A 404 21.33 -16.78 -13.02
C LEU A 404 19.95 -16.60 -13.64
N ARG A 405 19.11 -17.65 -13.55
CA ARG A 405 17.72 -17.56 -13.97
C ARG A 405 17.04 -16.60 -13.01
N GLU A 406 16.83 -15.39 -13.50
CA GLU A 406 15.88 -14.42 -12.97
C GLU A 406 14.61 -15.16 -12.51
N ALA A 407 14.21 -14.91 -11.27
CA ALA A 407 12.99 -15.48 -10.71
C ALA A 407 11.84 -15.01 -11.59
N LYS A 408 11.31 -15.92 -12.42
CA LYS A 408 10.12 -15.65 -13.21
C LYS A 408 9.00 -15.31 -12.23
N ASN A 409 8.54 -14.06 -12.27
CA ASN A 409 7.24 -13.69 -11.73
C ASN A 409 6.23 -14.72 -12.21
N TYR A 410 5.62 -15.42 -11.25
CA TYR A 410 4.67 -16.50 -11.52
C TYR A 410 3.42 -15.89 -12.17
N ARG A 411 3.42 -15.80 -13.49
CA ARG A 411 2.21 -15.65 -14.29
C ARG A 411 1.65 -17.05 -14.47
N GLY A 412 0.85 -17.49 -13.51
CA GLY A 412 0.02 -18.68 -13.68
C GLY A 412 -0.81 -18.52 -14.96
N ARG A 413 -0.61 -19.42 -15.93
CA ARG A 413 -1.53 -19.57 -17.06
C ARG A 413 -2.76 -20.29 -16.55
N TYR A 414 -3.87 -19.57 -16.48
CA TYR A 414 -5.22 -20.11 -16.64
C TYR A 414 -6.02 -19.11 -17.47
#